data_AF-A0A4Q9DJX1-F1
#
_entry.id   AF-A0A4Q9DJX1-F1
#
_cell.length_a   1.000
_cell.length_b   1.000
_cell.length_c   1.000
_cell.angle_alpha   90.00
_cell.angle_beta   90.00
_cell.angle_gamma   90.00
#
_symmetry.space_group_name_H-M   'P 1'
#
loop_
_entity.id
_entity.type
_entity.pdbx_description
1 polymer ?
#
loop_
_entity_poly.entity_id
_entity_poly.type
_entity_poly.pdbx_seq_one_letter_code
_entity_poly.pdbx_strand_id
1 'polypeptide(L)'
;MSKANLLKMHEDIKLTTMENGYQGWVKVGQYIIWAKEYAASAPALTVLEKIDKGVVVFNEETEYLVHRIPAGTPVHITNLFGFWHTSDADRIWICAKYPHSKYHMIISGGNFGVNTVSIVSWFCPKCGHELARFEDKNPDEGPDFWDVAAEHVNTFNNSAEMRTCGPCGHVHPQAYPFVHDEDREPAERW
;
A
#
# COMPACT_ATOMS: atom_id res chain seq x y z
N MET A 1 25.33 -17.68 8.59
CA MET A 1 24.21 -18.27 7.81
C MET A 1 24.79 -19.41 6.97
N SER A 2 24.21 -20.61 6.99
CA SER A 2 24.80 -21.78 6.30
C SER A 2 24.51 -21.75 4.80
N LYS A 3 25.36 -22.38 3.98
CA LYS A 3 25.17 -22.54 2.53
C LYS A 3 23.85 -23.27 2.19
N ALA A 4 23.39 -24.14 3.09
CA ALA A 4 22.11 -24.83 2.99
C ALA A 4 20.91 -23.89 3.18
N ASN A 5 21.01 -22.90 4.08
CA ASN A 5 19.96 -21.89 4.25
C ASN A 5 19.85 -20.96 3.03
N LEU A 6 20.98 -20.64 2.39
CA LEU A 6 20.99 -19.86 1.16
C LEU A 6 20.38 -20.62 -0.03
N LEU A 7 20.64 -21.92 -0.15
CA LEU A 7 20.04 -22.75 -1.21
C LEU A 7 18.53 -22.90 -1.03
N LYS A 8 18.05 -23.13 0.21
CA LYS A 8 16.61 -23.24 0.49
C LYS A 8 15.88 -21.92 0.21
N MET A 9 16.46 -20.79 0.61
CA MET A 9 15.92 -19.46 0.29
C MET A 9 15.89 -19.22 -1.23
N HIS A 10 16.90 -19.68 -1.97
CA HIS A 10 16.96 -19.58 -3.42
C HIS A 10 15.96 -20.50 -4.12
N GLU A 11 15.65 -21.67 -3.56
CA GLU A 11 14.61 -22.58 -4.06
C GLU A 11 13.20 -22.07 -3.74
N ASP A 12 12.96 -21.54 -2.54
CA ASP A 12 11.69 -20.93 -2.16
C ASP A 12 11.39 -19.69 -3.03
N ILE A 13 12.42 -18.89 -3.34
CA ILE A 13 12.32 -17.76 -4.29
C ILE A 13 12.12 -18.28 -5.73
N LYS A 14 12.87 -19.30 -6.17
CA LYS A 14 12.75 -19.86 -7.54
C LYS A 14 11.42 -20.56 -7.82
N LEU A 15 10.76 -21.13 -6.81
CA LEU A 15 9.45 -21.78 -6.97
C LEU A 15 8.28 -20.78 -7.04
N THR A 16 8.49 -19.51 -6.66
CA THR A 16 7.41 -18.51 -6.67
C THR A 16 7.56 -17.39 -7.69
N THR A 17 8.75 -16.99 -8.15
CA THR A 17 8.88 -15.60 -8.63
C THR A 17 8.97 -15.28 -10.12
N MET A 18 9.40 -16.11 -11.07
CA MET A 18 9.68 -15.52 -12.43
C MET A 18 9.30 -16.31 -13.68
N GLU A 19 8.88 -17.57 -13.61
CA GLU A 19 8.45 -18.28 -14.82
C GLU A 19 6.94 -18.20 -15.09
N ASN A 20 6.11 -17.85 -14.08
CA ASN A 20 4.65 -17.80 -14.20
C ASN A 20 3.98 -16.50 -13.68
N GLY A 21 4.76 -15.45 -13.37
CA GLY A 21 4.22 -14.17 -12.90
C GLY A 21 3.57 -14.27 -11.51
N TYR A 22 4.35 -14.02 -10.45
CA TYR A 22 3.82 -14.03 -9.09
C TYR A 22 2.77 -12.92 -8.88
N GLN A 23 1.61 -13.27 -8.31
CA GLN A 23 0.58 -12.32 -7.91
C GLN A 23 0.14 -12.59 -6.47
N GLY A 24 0.17 -11.57 -5.62
CA GLY A 24 -0.28 -11.63 -4.23
C GLY A 24 0.81 -11.36 -3.20
N TRP A 25 0.58 -11.80 -1.96
CA TRP A 25 1.43 -11.57 -0.79
C TRP A 25 2.31 -12.79 -0.46
N VAL A 26 3.62 -12.58 -0.31
CA VAL A 26 4.59 -13.59 0.13
C VAL A 26 5.45 -13.07 1.27
N LYS A 27 5.77 -13.95 2.22
CA LYS A 27 6.74 -13.69 3.29
C LYS A 27 8.07 -14.34 2.94
N VAL A 28 9.12 -13.52 2.81
CA VAL A 28 10.49 -13.98 2.51
C VAL A 28 11.42 -13.51 3.63
N GLY A 29 11.73 -14.41 4.57
CA GLY A 29 12.49 -14.04 5.77
C GLY A 29 11.73 -13.02 6.62
N GLN A 30 12.28 -11.82 6.77
CA GLN A 30 11.66 -10.70 7.50
C GLN A 30 10.88 -9.74 6.59
N TYR A 31 10.82 -10.02 5.29
CA TYR A 31 10.16 -9.18 4.32
C TYR A 31 8.77 -9.71 4.01
N ILE A 32 7.82 -8.80 3.90
CA ILE A 32 6.52 -9.03 3.29
C ILE A 32 6.54 -8.36 1.93
N ILE A 33 6.22 -9.13 0.90
CA ILE A 33 6.24 -8.68 -0.49
C ILE A 33 4.86 -8.87 -1.07
N TRP A 34 4.29 -7.80 -1.59
CA TRP A 34 3.17 -7.87 -2.52
C TRP A 34 3.67 -7.61 -3.92
N ALA A 35 3.22 -8.40 -4.89
CA ALA A 35 3.43 -8.09 -6.29
C ALA A 35 2.17 -8.36 -7.11
N LYS A 36 1.97 -7.59 -8.17
CA LYS A 36 0.92 -7.83 -9.15
C LYS A 36 1.27 -7.30 -10.53
N GLU A 37 0.87 -8.06 -11.54
CA GLU A 37 0.83 -7.64 -12.93
C GLU A 37 -0.56 -7.09 -13.26
N TYR A 38 -0.58 -5.97 -13.99
CA TYR A 38 -1.78 -5.37 -14.56
C TYR A 38 -1.62 -5.24 -16.07
N ALA A 39 -2.73 -5.23 -16.80
CA ALA A 39 -2.72 -4.84 -18.21
C ALA A 39 -2.17 -3.41 -18.38
N ALA A 40 -1.51 -3.13 -19.49
CA ALA A 40 -1.00 -1.77 -19.78
C ALA A 40 -2.11 -0.70 -19.80
N SER A 41 -3.37 -1.09 -20.04
CA SER A 41 -4.54 -0.23 -20.02
C SER A 41 -5.15 0.00 -18.64
N ALA A 42 -4.70 -0.74 -17.60
CA ALA A 42 -5.26 -0.62 -16.26
C ALA A 42 -4.96 0.76 -15.65
N PRO A 43 -5.84 1.28 -14.77
CA PRO A 43 -5.62 2.54 -14.07
C PRO A 43 -4.24 2.62 -13.39
N ALA A 44 -3.59 3.79 -13.44
CA ALA A 44 -2.28 4.00 -12.83
C ALA A 44 -2.33 3.82 -11.30
N LEU A 45 -1.31 3.18 -10.74
CA LEU A 45 -1.05 3.13 -9.31
C LEU A 45 -0.03 4.21 -8.97
N THR A 46 -0.52 5.36 -8.49
CA THR A 46 0.29 6.52 -8.12
C THR A 46 0.55 6.49 -6.63
N VAL A 47 1.81 6.61 -6.23
CA VAL A 47 2.19 6.70 -4.82
C VAL A 47 2.11 8.15 -4.38
N LEU A 48 1.32 8.41 -3.35
CA LEU A 48 1.16 9.71 -2.70
C LEU A 48 1.78 9.63 -1.31
N GLU A 49 2.73 10.52 -1.00
CA GLU A 49 3.31 10.63 0.33
C GLU A 49 2.89 11.92 1.00
N LYS A 50 2.37 11.81 2.23
CA LYS A 50 2.01 12.98 3.01
C LYS A 50 3.25 13.50 3.75
N ILE A 51 3.61 14.75 3.49
CA ILE A 51 4.66 15.49 4.18
C ILE A 51 4.08 16.75 4.85
N ASP A 52 4.88 17.44 5.65
CA ASP A 52 4.46 18.67 6.33
C ASP A 52 3.96 19.76 5.36
N LYS A 53 4.52 19.80 4.16
CA LYS A 53 4.21 20.80 3.13
C LYS A 53 3.05 20.41 2.20
N GLY A 54 2.44 19.23 2.37
CA GLY A 54 1.37 18.74 1.50
C GLY A 54 1.56 17.29 1.08
N VAL A 55 1.22 16.98 -0.17
CA VAL A 55 1.34 15.63 -0.74
C VAL A 55 2.37 15.66 -1.87
N VAL A 56 3.31 14.71 -1.84
CA VAL A 56 4.25 14.45 -2.93
C VAL A 56 3.72 13.30 -3.77
N VAL A 57 3.82 13.43 -5.08
CA VAL A 57 3.28 12.48 -6.06
C VAL A 57 4.43 11.78 -6.76
N PHE A 58 4.45 10.45 -6.70
CA PHE A 58 5.35 9.60 -7.48
C PHE A 58 4.49 8.82 -8.47
N ASN A 59 4.48 9.29 -9.71
CA ASN A 59 3.70 8.71 -10.78
C ASN A 59 4.52 7.72 -11.60
N GLU A 60 3.81 6.95 -12.43
CA GLU A 60 4.43 6.00 -13.34
C GLU A 60 4.95 6.69 -14.64
N GLU A 61 5.31 7.98 -14.67
CA GLU A 61 5.72 8.62 -15.95
C GLU A 61 6.96 7.96 -16.57
N THR A 62 7.81 7.34 -15.76
CA THR A 62 8.98 6.60 -16.21
C THR A 62 8.65 5.12 -16.49
N GLU A 63 9.43 4.49 -17.37
CA GLU A 63 9.30 3.04 -17.64
C GLU A 63 9.58 2.19 -16.38
N TYR A 64 10.42 2.70 -15.48
CA TYR A 64 10.78 2.05 -14.23
C TYR A 64 10.77 3.07 -13.10
N LEU A 65 10.20 2.69 -11.95
CA LEU A 65 10.24 3.44 -10.71
C LEU A 65 10.70 2.51 -9.60
N VAL A 66 11.69 2.94 -8.83
CA VAL A 66 12.05 2.34 -7.54
C VAL A 66 12.06 3.47 -6.54
N HIS A 67 11.13 3.43 -5.60
CA HIS A 67 10.90 4.50 -4.64
C HIS A 67 10.93 3.94 -3.22
N ARG A 68 11.75 4.55 -2.36
CA ARG A 68 11.78 4.22 -0.92
C ARG A 68 10.77 5.09 -0.21
N ILE A 69 9.84 4.46 0.51
CA ILE A 69 8.88 5.08 1.43
C ILE A 69 9.42 4.88 2.85
N PRO A 70 9.94 5.93 3.52
CA PRO A 70 10.51 5.79 4.85
C PRO A 70 9.47 5.39 5.91
N ALA A 71 9.90 4.64 6.92
CA ALA A 71 9.13 4.38 8.14
C ALA A 71 8.54 5.68 8.71
N GLY A 72 7.29 5.60 9.18
CA GLY A 72 6.54 6.74 9.72
C GLY A 72 5.93 7.67 8.66
N THR A 73 6.16 7.42 7.36
CA THR A 73 5.57 8.22 6.28
C THR A 73 4.17 7.71 5.93
N PRO A 74 3.11 8.54 6.03
CA PRO A 74 1.80 8.17 5.53
C PRO A 74 1.83 8.10 4.01
N VAL A 75 1.44 6.94 3.47
CA VAL A 75 1.39 6.71 2.03
C VAL A 75 -0.01 6.30 1.59
N HIS A 76 -0.45 6.80 0.45
CA HIS A 76 -1.64 6.34 -0.26
C HIS A 76 -1.22 5.87 -1.66
N ILE A 77 -1.75 4.75 -2.11
CA ILE A 77 -1.51 4.25 -3.47
C ILE A 77 -2.84 4.23 -4.21
N THR A 78 -2.97 5.11 -5.20
CA THR A 78 -4.24 5.28 -5.91
C THR A 78 -4.68 3.98 -6.54
N ASN A 79 -5.98 3.67 -6.46
CA ASN A 79 -6.59 2.45 -7.01
C ASN A 79 -6.14 1.15 -6.35
N LEU A 80 -5.31 1.21 -5.31
CA LEU A 80 -4.92 0.03 -4.53
C LEU A 80 -5.72 -0.07 -3.23
N PHE A 81 -5.84 1.03 -2.48
CA PHE A 81 -6.67 1.12 -1.26
C PHE A 81 -7.12 2.57 -1.00
N GLY A 82 -8.30 2.76 -0.43
CA GLY A 82 -8.94 4.07 -0.20
C GLY A 82 -8.64 4.71 1.15
N PHE A 83 -7.41 4.59 1.63
CA PHE A 83 -6.94 5.14 2.91
C PHE A 83 -5.46 5.46 2.84
N TRP A 84 -4.90 6.05 3.91
CA TRP A 84 -3.48 6.28 4.08
C TRP A 84 -2.91 5.24 5.04
N HIS A 85 -1.81 4.59 4.63
CA HIS A 85 -1.12 3.58 5.43
C HIS A 85 0.22 4.12 5.94
N THR A 86 0.40 4.12 7.25
CA THR A 86 1.69 4.42 7.89
C THR A 86 2.20 3.15 8.56
N SER A 87 3.48 2.85 8.40
CA SER A 87 4.14 1.69 8.97
C SER A 87 5.40 2.14 9.70
N ASP A 88 5.81 1.44 10.76
CA ASP A 88 7.11 1.66 11.40
C ASP A 88 8.28 0.99 10.66
N ALA A 89 7.98 0.27 9.58
CA ALA A 89 8.95 -0.31 8.66
C ALA A 89 9.14 0.57 7.41
N ASP A 90 10.37 0.59 6.91
CA ASP A 90 10.65 1.10 5.56
C ASP A 90 9.96 0.22 4.51
N ARG A 91 9.50 0.85 3.43
CA ARG A 91 8.92 0.19 2.28
C ARG A 91 9.62 0.59 0.99
N ILE A 92 9.61 -0.29 0.01
CA ILE A 92 10.08 -0.02 -1.34
C ILE A 92 8.92 -0.29 -2.30
N TRP A 93 8.55 0.72 -3.07
CA TRP A 93 7.65 0.61 -4.19
C TRP A 93 8.45 0.43 -5.48
N ILE A 94 8.09 -0.60 -6.26
CA ILE A 94 8.68 -0.84 -7.57
C ILE A 94 7.56 -0.85 -8.60
N CYS A 95 7.74 -0.12 -9.69
CA CYS A 95 6.93 -0.21 -10.89
C CYS A 95 7.81 -0.46 -12.10
N ALA A 96 7.40 -1.36 -12.99
CA ALA A 96 8.05 -1.64 -14.26
C ALA A 96 7.01 -1.78 -15.36
N LYS A 97 7.16 -1.00 -16.44
CA LYS A 97 6.27 -1.01 -17.60
C LYS A 97 6.83 -1.87 -18.72
N TYR A 98 5.93 -2.62 -19.35
CA TYR A 98 6.17 -3.44 -20.52
C TYR A 98 5.13 -3.09 -21.60
N PRO A 99 5.33 -3.49 -22.87
CA PRO A 99 4.43 -3.11 -23.96
C PRO A 99 2.96 -3.48 -23.76
N HIS A 100 2.66 -4.54 -23.00
CA HIS A 100 1.30 -5.06 -22.78
C HIS A 100 0.90 -5.17 -21.32
N SER A 101 1.83 -4.91 -20.40
CA SER A 101 1.58 -5.03 -18.97
C SER A 101 2.43 -4.07 -18.15
N LYS A 102 2.10 -3.95 -16.88
CA LYS A 102 2.89 -3.24 -15.88
C LYS A 102 2.93 -4.07 -14.61
N TYR A 103 4.09 -4.13 -13.98
CA TYR A 103 4.31 -4.85 -12.74
C TYR A 103 4.48 -3.86 -11.61
N HIS A 104 3.79 -4.13 -10.51
CA HIS A 104 3.89 -3.37 -9.27
C HIS A 104 4.33 -4.28 -8.14
N MET A 105 5.15 -3.76 -7.25
CA MET A 105 5.60 -4.48 -6.07
C MET A 105 5.75 -3.53 -4.89
N ILE A 106 5.30 -3.98 -3.71
CA ILE A 106 5.61 -3.37 -2.42
C ILE A 106 6.45 -4.38 -1.67
N ILE A 107 7.62 -3.95 -1.21
CA ILE A 107 8.44 -4.70 -0.26
C ILE A 107 8.39 -3.94 1.05
N SER A 108 7.96 -4.60 2.12
CA SER A 108 7.98 -4.07 3.48
C SER A 108 8.89 -4.92 4.37
N GLY A 109 9.68 -4.27 5.22
CA GLY A 109 10.58 -4.91 6.17
C GLY A 109 12.03 -4.46 6.04
N GLY A 110 12.88 -4.83 7.01
CA GLY A 110 14.29 -4.44 7.00
C GLY A 110 15.04 -4.71 8.31
N ASN A 111 16.14 -3.98 8.50
CA ASN A 111 17.18 -4.27 9.51
C ASN A 111 16.73 -4.17 10.98
N PHE A 112 15.57 -3.57 11.25
CA PHE A 112 15.04 -3.35 12.60
C PHE A 112 13.88 -4.29 13.00
N GLY A 113 13.53 -5.26 12.16
CA GLY A 113 12.50 -6.25 12.44
C GLY A 113 11.29 -6.17 11.52
N VAL A 114 10.33 -7.04 11.78
CA VAL A 114 8.98 -7.02 11.16
C VAL A 114 8.26 -5.75 11.60
N ASN A 115 7.36 -5.21 10.75
CA ASN A 115 6.53 -4.08 11.14
C ASN A 115 5.83 -4.39 12.47
N THR A 116 5.94 -3.48 13.46
CA THR A 116 5.29 -3.64 14.76
C THR A 116 4.09 -2.73 14.95
N VAL A 117 3.94 -1.72 14.09
CA VAL A 117 2.84 -0.75 14.14
C VAL A 117 2.39 -0.37 12.72
N SER A 118 1.14 -0.68 12.40
CA SER A 118 0.47 -0.19 11.20
C SER A 118 -0.63 0.79 11.59
N ILE A 119 -0.76 1.86 10.83
CA ILE A 119 -1.81 2.85 11.02
C ILE A 119 -2.57 3.01 9.71
N VAL A 120 -3.89 2.93 9.81
CA VAL A 120 -4.84 3.27 8.75
C VAL A 120 -5.49 4.61 9.12
N SER A 121 -5.26 5.63 8.29
CA SER A 121 -5.82 6.98 8.47
C SER A 121 -6.62 7.45 7.26
N TRP A 122 -7.59 8.33 7.50
CA TRP A 122 -8.27 9.10 6.46
C TRP A 122 -8.04 10.58 6.68
N PHE A 123 -7.81 11.33 5.60
CA PHE A 123 -7.65 12.78 5.65
C PHE A 123 -8.75 13.45 4.83
N CYS A 124 -9.10 14.69 5.14
CA CYS A 124 -10.04 15.45 4.32
C CYS A 124 -9.35 15.83 3.00
N PRO A 125 -9.88 15.46 1.82
CA PRO A 125 -9.26 15.82 0.54
C PRO A 125 -9.31 17.34 0.27
N LYS A 126 -10.20 18.08 0.96
CA LYS A 126 -10.32 19.53 0.81
C LYS A 126 -9.30 20.34 1.61
N CYS A 127 -8.93 19.87 2.81
CA CYS A 127 -8.10 20.67 3.75
C CYS A 127 -6.98 19.89 4.45
N GLY A 128 -6.85 18.59 4.21
CA GLY A 128 -5.80 17.74 4.76
C GLY A 128 -5.95 17.37 6.24
N HIS A 129 -7.06 17.73 6.90
CA HIS A 129 -7.31 17.38 8.31
C HIS A 129 -7.52 15.87 8.48
N GLU A 130 -6.92 15.25 9.50
CA GLU A 130 -7.17 13.83 9.80
C GLU A 130 -8.61 13.64 10.30
N LEU A 131 -9.32 12.70 9.69
CA LEU A 131 -10.73 12.42 9.97
C LEU A 131 -10.90 11.24 10.91
N ALA A 132 -10.13 10.19 10.67
CA ALA A 132 -10.15 8.96 11.45
C ALA A 132 -8.79 8.29 11.38
N ARG A 133 -8.45 7.54 12.43
CA ARG A 133 -7.18 6.83 12.60
C ARG A 133 -7.41 5.55 13.38
N PHE A 134 -6.89 4.45 12.88
CA PHE A 134 -6.87 3.15 13.54
C PHE A 134 -5.44 2.65 13.57
N GLU A 135 -4.99 2.21 14.74
CA GLU A 135 -3.63 1.74 14.97
C GLU A 135 -3.68 0.26 15.35
N ASP A 136 -2.99 -0.56 14.56
CA ASP A 136 -2.74 -1.96 14.83
C ASP A 136 -1.35 -2.11 15.43
N LYS A 137 -1.30 -2.64 16.66
CA LYS A 137 -0.08 -2.92 17.40
C LYS A 137 0.14 -4.42 17.31
N ASN A 138 1.17 -4.82 16.58
CA ASN A 138 1.47 -6.19 16.12
C ASN A 138 0.78 -6.61 14.79
N PRO A 139 0.83 -5.80 13.73
CA PRO A 139 0.33 -6.24 12.43
C PRO A 139 1.22 -7.35 11.86
N ASP A 140 0.62 -8.42 11.34
CA ASP A 140 1.28 -9.19 10.28
C ASP A 140 0.88 -8.50 8.97
N GLU A 141 1.75 -7.62 8.42
CA GLU A 141 1.49 -6.84 7.19
C GLU A 141 1.24 -7.69 5.92
N GLY A 142 1.17 -9.01 6.07
CA GLY A 142 0.63 -9.91 5.06
C GLY A 142 -0.90 -9.78 4.91
N PRO A 143 -1.54 -10.80 4.31
CA PRO A 143 -2.98 -10.77 4.01
C PRO A 143 -3.87 -10.38 5.19
N ASP A 144 -3.56 -10.86 6.39
CA ASP A 144 -4.36 -10.66 7.59
C ASP A 144 -4.50 -9.17 7.98
N PHE A 145 -3.45 -8.37 7.82
CA PHE A 145 -3.52 -6.92 8.04
C PHE A 145 -4.54 -6.25 7.10
N TRP A 146 -4.61 -6.69 5.85
CA TRP A 146 -5.50 -6.08 4.87
C TRP A 146 -6.96 -6.45 5.10
N ASP A 147 -7.24 -7.62 5.68
CA ASP A 147 -8.57 -7.98 6.16
C ASP A 147 -9.01 -7.07 7.30
N VAL A 148 -8.13 -6.82 8.28
CA VAL A 148 -8.39 -5.86 9.38
C VAL A 148 -8.60 -4.44 8.83
N ALA A 149 -7.77 -4.01 7.87
CA ALA A 149 -7.93 -2.72 7.22
C ALA A 149 -9.28 -2.60 6.48
N ALA A 150 -9.78 -3.70 5.90
CA ALA A 150 -11.10 -3.72 5.27
C ALA A 150 -12.24 -3.53 6.29
N GLU A 151 -12.11 -4.07 7.51
CA GLU A 151 -13.05 -3.82 8.59
C GLU A 151 -13.04 -2.34 9.02
N HIS A 152 -11.86 -1.71 9.08
CA HIS A 152 -11.74 -0.29 9.35
C HIS A 152 -12.35 0.57 8.24
N VAL A 153 -12.17 0.20 6.97
CA VAL A 153 -12.86 0.84 5.84
C VAL A 153 -14.38 0.78 6.01
N ASN A 154 -14.92 -0.40 6.36
CA ASN A 154 -16.36 -0.55 6.60
C ASN A 154 -16.84 0.31 7.77
N THR A 155 -16.07 0.35 8.85
CA THR A 155 -16.35 1.20 10.02
C THR A 155 -16.39 2.68 9.63
N PHE A 156 -15.38 3.15 8.92
CA PHE A 156 -15.29 4.52 8.42
C PHE A 156 -16.46 4.86 7.49
N ASN A 157 -16.75 3.99 6.52
CA ASN A 157 -17.79 4.20 5.51
C ASN A 157 -19.20 4.32 6.11
N ASN A 158 -19.47 3.58 7.19
CA ASN A 158 -20.74 3.55 7.89
C ASN A 158 -20.89 4.65 8.96
N SER A 159 -19.87 5.48 9.17
CA SER A 159 -19.90 6.59 10.13
C SER A 159 -19.88 7.95 9.44
N ALA A 160 -21.04 8.63 9.41
CA ALA A 160 -21.14 9.99 8.89
C ALA A 160 -20.26 10.97 9.70
N GLU A 161 -20.11 10.73 11.01
CA GLU A 161 -19.24 11.51 11.88
C GLU A 161 -17.77 11.38 11.46
N MET A 162 -17.26 10.15 11.30
CA MET A 162 -15.88 9.92 10.87
C MET A 162 -15.62 10.45 9.45
N ARG A 163 -16.62 10.48 8.57
CA ARG A 163 -16.46 11.00 7.20
C ARG A 163 -16.59 12.51 7.09
N THR A 164 -17.16 13.19 8.09
CA THR A 164 -17.43 14.62 8.01
C THR A 164 -16.28 15.39 8.64
N CYS A 165 -15.59 16.18 7.82
CA CYS A 165 -14.51 17.03 8.29
C CYS A 165 -15.04 18.14 9.22
N GLY A 166 -14.74 18.06 10.51
CA GLY A 166 -15.10 19.11 11.48
C GLY A 166 -14.68 20.53 11.05
N PRO A 167 -13.43 20.75 10.59
CA PRO A 167 -12.98 22.08 10.18
C PRO A 167 -13.68 22.71 8.96
N CYS A 168 -14.01 21.94 7.91
CA CYS A 168 -14.48 22.50 6.63
C CYS A 168 -15.84 21.98 6.16
N GLY A 169 -16.47 21.08 6.92
CA GLY A 169 -17.76 20.46 6.63
C GLY A 169 -17.77 19.51 5.43
N HIS A 170 -16.63 19.27 4.78
CA HIS A 170 -16.55 18.37 3.65
C HIS A 170 -16.79 16.92 4.10
N VAL A 171 -17.66 16.21 3.40
CA VAL A 171 -17.90 14.79 3.61
C VAL A 171 -16.97 14.00 2.69
N HIS A 172 -16.06 13.25 3.28
CA HIS A 172 -15.16 12.36 2.57
C HIS A 172 -15.95 11.36 1.71
N PRO A 173 -15.51 11.05 0.48
CA PRO A 173 -16.10 9.97 -0.31
C PRO A 173 -16.02 8.62 0.41
N GLN A 174 -16.71 7.60 -0.11
CA GLN A 174 -16.53 6.25 0.45
C GLN A 174 -15.12 5.74 0.13
N ALA A 175 -14.46 5.22 1.15
CA ALA A 175 -13.20 4.50 1.05
C ALA A 175 -13.43 3.09 0.51
N TYR A 176 -12.36 2.41 0.13
CA TYR A 176 -12.37 1.04 -0.36
C TYR A 176 -11.22 0.25 0.27
N PRO A 177 -11.39 -1.07 0.47
CA PRO A 177 -10.33 -1.93 1.01
C PRO A 177 -9.20 -2.09 -0.01
N PHE A 178 -8.19 -2.88 0.34
CA PHE A 178 -7.18 -3.30 -0.61
C PHE A 178 -7.84 -4.12 -1.73
N VAL A 179 -7.85 -3.60 -2.96
CA VAL A 179 -8.49 -4.26 -4.11
C VAL A 179 -7.44 -4.90 -5.00
N HIS A 180 -7.59 -6.20 -5.25
CA HIS A 180 -6.73 -6.91 -6.18
C HIS A 180 -7.16 -6.74 -7.64
N ASP A 181 -8.44 -6.64 -8.01
CA ASP A 181 -8.90 -6.98 -9.37
C ASP A 181 -9.93 -6.06 -10.06
N GLU A 182 -10.20 -4.84 -9.57
CA GLU A 182 -11.24 -4.00 -10.20
C GLU A 182 -10.73 -2.69 -10.78
N ASP A 183 -11.14 -2.41 -12.04
CA ASP A 183 -11.09 -1.09 -12.66
C ASP A 183 -11.97 -0.12 -11.86
N ARG A 184 -11.36 0.65 -10.98
CA ARG A 184 -12.05 1.74 -10.26
C ARG A 184 -11.35 3.06 -10.58
N GLU A 185 -12.15 4.08 -10.88
CA GLU A 185 -11.66 5.45 -10.81
C GLU A 185 -11.53 5.84 -9.34
N PRO A 186 -10.43 6.51 -8.93
CA PRO A 186 -10.30 6.96 -7.56
C PRO A 186 -11.35 8.04 -7.32
N ALA A 187 -12.23 7.80 -6.34
CA ALA A 187 -13.25 8.78 -5.93
C ALA A 187 -12.62 10.03 -5.27
N GLU A 188 -11.36 9.92 -4.84
CA GLU A 188 -10.59 10.95 -4.17
C GLU A 188 -9.65 11.67 -5.15
N ARG A 189 -9.62 13.00 -5.07
CA ARG A 189 -8.61 13.84 -5.72
C ARG A 189 -7.88 14.61 -4.62
N TRP A 190 -6.58 14.34 -4.49
CA TRP A 190 -5.68 14.90 -3.47
C TRP A 190 -4.85 16.06 -4.03
#